data_AF-F6T5D1-F1
#
_entry.id   AF-F6T5D1-F1
#
_cell.length_a   1.000
_cell.length_b   1.000
_cell.length_c   1.000
_cell.angle_alpha   90.00
_cell.angle_beta   90.00
_cell.angle_gamma   90.00
#
_symmetry.space_group_name_H-M   'P 1'
#
loop_
_entity.id
_entity.type
_entity.pdbx_description
1 polymer ?
#
loop_
_entity_poly.entity_id
_entity_poly.type
_entity_poly.pdbx_seq_one_letter_code
_entity_poly.pdbx_strand_id
1 'polypeptide(L)'
;MASNERDAISWYQKKIGAYDQQIWEKSIEQTQIKGLKNKPKKMGHIKPDLIDVDLIRGSTFAKAKPEIPWTSLTRKGLVRVVFFPLFSNWWIQVTSLRIFVWLLL
;
A
#
# COMPACT_ATOMS: atom_id res chain seq x y z
N MET A 1 -1.30 -31.80 -1.22
CA MET A 1 -0.45 -30.86 -0.47
C MET A 1 -0.08 -29.62 -1.30
N ALA A 2 0.29 -29.75 -2.57
CA ALA A 2 0.66 -28.62 -3.44
C ALA A 2 -0.45 -27.60 -3.80
N SER A 3 -1.74 -27.94 -3.64
CA SER A 3 -2.85 -27.00 -3.89
C SER A 3 -2.92 -25.91 -2.81
N ASN A 4 -2.76 -26.30 -1.54
CA ASN A 4 -2.90 -25.41 -0.40
C ASN A 4 -1.81 -24.32 -0.34
N GLU A 5 -0.61 -24.64 -0.83
CA GLU A 5 0.49 -23.67 -0.93
C GLU A 5 0.25 -22.62 -2.03
N ARG A 6 -0.31 -23.03 -3.18
CA ARG A 6 -0.69 -22.11 -4.25
C ARG A 6 -1.84 -21.20 -3.82
N ASP A 7 -2.76 -21.73 -3.03
CA ASP A 7 -3.87 -20.96 -2.44
C ASP A 7 -3.35 -19.95 -1.40
N ALA A 8 -2.38 -20.34 -0.57
CA ALA A 8 -1.73 -19.42 0.38
C ALA A 8 -0.93 -18.30 -0.32
N ILE A 9 -0.19 -18.65 -1.39
CA ILE A 9 0.57 -17.67 -2.18
C ILE A 9 -0.38 -16.71 -2.89
N SER A 10 -1.43 -17.21 -3.54
CA SER A 10 -2.41 -16.36 -4.22
C SER A 10 -3.18 -15.46 -3.25
N TRP A 11 -3.50 -15.96 -2.05
CA TRP A 11 -4.08 -15.15 -0.98
C TRP A 11 -3.14 -14.05 -0.52
N TYR A 12 -1.86 -14.38 -0.32
CA TYR A 12 -0.85 -13.41 0.11
C TYR A 12 -0.59 -12.34 -0.96
N GLN A 13 -0.47 -12.75 -2.22
CA GLN A 13 -0.37 -11.85 -3.37
C GLN A 13 -1.58 -10.91 -3.44
N LYS A 14 -2.79 -11.45 -3.27
CA LYS A 14 -4.01 -10.66 -3.24
C LYS A 14 -4.02 -9.66 -2.08
N LYS A 15 -3.49 -10.05 -0.92
CA LYS A 15 -3.38 -9.19 0.26
C LYS A 15 -2.39 -8.05 0.07
N ILE A 16 -1.22 -8.31 -0.52
CA ILE A 16 -0.24 -7.26 -0.86
C ILE A 16 -0.80 -6.34 -1.93
N GLY A 17 -1.37 -6.89 -3.01
CA GLY A 17 -1.94 -6.10 -4.09
C GLY A 17 -3.00 -5.14 -3.61
N ALA A 18 -3.91 -5.57 -2.73
CA ALA A 18 -4.94 -4.70 -2.16
C ALA A 18 -4.40 -3.58 -1.25
N TYR A 19 -3.24 -3.78 -0.62
CA TYR A 19 -2.58 -2.78 0.22
C TYR A 19 -1.77 -1.77 -0.59
N ASP A 20 -1.20 -2.17 -1.72
CA ASP A 20 -0.41 -1.31 -2.61
C ASP A 20 -1.29 -0.58 -3.65
N GLN A 21 -2.58 -0.96 -3.76
CA GLN A 21 -3.50 -0.41 -4.75
C GLN A 21 -3.80 1.07 -4.50
N GLN A 22 -3.23 1.93 -5.33
CA GLN A 22 -3.39 3.38 -5.23
C GLN A 22 -4.76 3.82 -5.79
N ILE A 23 -5.22 5.02 -5.40
CA ILE A 23 -6.53 5.57 -5.78
C ILE A 23 -6.69 5.65 -7.31
N TRP A 24 -5.60 5.94 -8.03
CA TRP A 24 -5.59 6.02 -9.49
C TRP A 24 -5.80 4.64 -10.15
N GLU A 25 -5.28 3.56 -9.59
CA GLU A 25 -5.48 2.19 -10.10
C GLU A 25 -6.94 1.77 -9.98
N LYS A 26 -7.59 2.10 -8.86
CA LYS A 26 -9.02 1.86 -8.66
C LYS A 26 -9.88 2.66 -9.65
N SER A 27 -9.49 3.89 -9.95
CA SER A 27 -10.20 4.72 -10.95
C SER A 27 -10.00 4.21 -12.38
N ILE A 28 -8.82 3.72 -12.74
CA ILE A 28 -8.55 3.09 -14.05
C ILE A 28 -9.33 1.78 -14.19
N GLU A 29 -9.32 0.90 -13.18
CA GLU A 29 -10.08 -0.36 -13.21
C GLU A 29 -11.58 -0.09 -13.37
N GLN A 30 -12.15 0.85 -12.62
CA GLN A 30 -13.55 1.23 -12.76
C GLN A 30 -13.87 1.81 -14.16
N THR A 31 -12.94 2.55 -14.75
CA THR A 31 -13.09 3.13 -16.10
C THR A 31 -12.99 2.05 -17.18
N GLN A 32 -12.05 1.11 -17.05
CA GLN A 32 -11.94 -0.05 -17.94
C GLN A 32 -13.15 -0.97 -17.85
N ILE A 33 -13.62 -1.29 -16.63
CA ILE A 33 -14.80 -2.15 -16.44
C ILE A 33 -16.07 -1.50 -17.01
N LYS A 34 -16.21 -0.18 -16.90
CA LYS A 34 -17.32 0.55 -17.52
C LYS A 34 -17.17 0.65 -19.05
N GLY A 35 -15.95 0.82 -19.57
CA GLY A 35 -15.67 0.94 -21.00
C GLY A 35 -15.70 -0.38 -21.79
N LEU A 36 -15.45 -1.52 -21.13
CA LEU A 36 -15.42 -2.84 -21.75
C LEU A 36 -16.80 -3.48 -21.93
N LYS A 37 -17.85 -2.98 -21.26
CA LYS A 37 -19.21 -3.51 -21.42
C LYS A 37 -19.80 -3.30 -22.82
N ASN A 38 -19.27 -2.34 -23.59
CA ASN A 38 -19.85 -1.92 -24.87
C ASN A 38 -18.93 -2.07 -26.09
N LYS A 39 -17.76 -2.71 -25.99
CA LYS A 39 -16.87 -2.91 -27.15
C LYS A 39 -16.72 -4.39 -27.52
N PRO A 40 -16.98 -4.79 -28.77
CA PRO A 40 -16.69 -6.14 -29.22
C PRO A 40 -15.18 -6.38 -29.17
N LYS A 41 -14.79 -7.50 -28.55
CA LYS A 41 -13.41 -7.94 -28.38
C LYS A 41 -12.82 -8.33 -29.74
N LYS A 42 -12.29 -7.36 -30.50
CA LYS A 42 -11.50 -7.64 -31.70
C LYS A 42 -10.15 -8.21 -31.28
N MET A 43 -9.95 -9.49 -31.55
CA MET A 43 -8.67 -10.18 -31.37
C MET A 43 -7.75 -9.77 -32.53
N GLY A 44 -7.07 -8.63 -32.37
CA GLY A 44 -6.02 -8.21 -33.28
C GLY A 44 -4.75 -9.00 -33.02
N HIS A 45 -4.08 -9.45 -34.09
CA HIS A 45 -2.78 -10.12 -34.01
C HIS A 45 -1.77 -9.19 -33.33
N ILE A 46 -1.37 -9.51 -32.10
CA ILE A 46 -0.44 -8.70 -31.31
C ILE A 46 0.92 -8.80 -31.99
N LYS A 47 1.43 -7.69 -32.54
CA LYS A 47 2.81 -7.63 -33.04
C LYS A 47 3.76 -7.56 -31.84
N PRO A 48 4.71 -8.49 -31.69
CA PRO A 48 5.63 -8.51 -30.56
C PRO A 48 6.54 -7.28 -30.47
N ASP A 49 6.75 -6.57 -31.59
CA ASP A 49 7.55 -5.33 -31.63
C ASP A 49 6.81 -4.08 -31.10
N LEU A 50 5.51 -4.20 -30.77
CA LEU A 50 4.73 -3.16 -30.09
C LEU A 50 4.44 -3.53 -28.62
N ILE A 51 5.12 -4.54 -28.09
CA ILE A 51 5.05 -4.86 -26.67
C ILE A 51 5.79 -3.75 -25.93
N ASP A 52 5.04 -2.97 -25.15
CA ASP A 52 5.55 -1.84 -24.39
C ASP A 52 6.78 -2.26 -23.57
N VAL A 53 7.92 -1.69 -23.94
CA VAL A 53 9.23 -1.89 -23.29
C VAL A 53 9.18 -1.61 -21.78
N ASP A 54 8.18 -0.84 -21.34
CA ASP A 54 7.87 -0.54 -19.93
C ASP A 54 7.55 -1.80 -19.11
N LEU A 55 7.10 -2.90 -19.73
CA LEU A 55 6.89 -4.17 -19.04
C LEU A 55 8.22 -4.88 -18.71
N ILE A 56 9.26 -4.70 -19.54
CA ILE A 56 10.57 -5.35 -19.39
C ILE A 56 11.53 -4.47 -18.58
N ARG A 57 11.39 -3.14 -18.65
CA ARG A 57 12.29 -2.20 -17.95
C ARG A 57 11.97 -2.00 -16.47
N GLY A 58 10.91 -2.65 -15.98
CA GLY A 58 10.40 -2.44 -14.63
C GLY A 58 9.63 -1.14 -14.62
N SER A 59 8.37 -1.23 -14.23
CA SER A 59 7.51 -0.07 -14.12
C SER A 59 8.20 1.02 -13.29
N THR A 60 8.56 2.11 -13.95
CA THR A 60 8.76 3.39 -13.27
C THR A 60 7.39 3.95 -12.90
N PHE A 61 6.53 3.13 -12.29
CA PHE A 61 5.52 3.69 -11.42
C PHE A 61 6.33 4.41 -10.36
N ALA A 62 6.18 5.74 -10.31
CA ALA A 62 6.55 6.49 -9.13
C ALA A 62 5.71 5.89 -8.00
N LYS A 63 6.24 4.83 -7.38
CA LYS A 63 5.79 4.32 -6.10
C LYS A 63 5.69 5.58 -5.28
N ALA A 64 4.47 5.98 -4.95
CA ALA A 64 4.23 7.26 -4.31
C ALA A 64 5.07 7.21 -3.04
N LYS A 65 6.26 7.81 -3.10
CA LYS A 65 7.08 8.02 -1.93
C LYS A 65 6.10 8.74 -1.03
N PRO A 66 5.83 8.23 0.18
CA PRO A 66 4.97 8.97 1.08
C PRO A 66 5.56 10.36 1.15
N GLU A 67 4.91 11.33 0.51
CA GLU A 67 5.25 12.76 0.61
C GLU A 67 4.84 13.26 1.99
N ILE A 68 4.83 12.38 3.00
CA ILE A 68 4.70 12.76 4.38
C ILE A 68 6.05 13.42 4.68
N PRO A 69 6.09 14.75 4.77
CA PRO A 69 7.34 15.42 5.02
C PRO A 69 7.83 14.93 6.38
N TRP A 70 9.11 14.58 6.47
CA TRP A 70 9.74 14.10 7.71
C TRP A 70 9.45 15.03 8.89
N THR A 71 9.28 16.32 8.62
CA THR A 71 8.86 17.35 9.57
C THR A 71 7.53 17.05 10.26
N SER A 72 6.55 16.48 9.55
CA SER A 72 5.25 16.10 10.12
C SER A 72 5.37 14.90 11.06
N LEU A 73 6.20 13.92 10.69
CA LEU A 73 6.46 12.75 11.52
C LEU A 73 7.21 13.14 12.81
N THR A 74 8.27 13.95 12.68
CA THR A 74 9.05 14.44 13.82
C THR A 74 8.22 15.33 14.72
N ARG A 75 7.39 16.24 14.17
CA ARG A 75 6.51 17.10 14.98
C ARG A 75 5.51 16.28 15.78
N LYS A 76 4.89 15.27 15.16
CA LYS A 76 3.90 14.41 15.83
C LYS A 76 4.55 13.56 16.94
N GLY A 77 5.77 13.07 16.72
CA GLY A 77 6.57 12.41 17.75
C GLY A 77 6.94 13.36 18.88
N LEU A 78 7.47 14.54 18.56
CA LEU A 78 7.92 15.53 19.54
C LEU A 78 6.78 16.00 20.45
N VAL A 79 5.60 16.29 19.91
CA VAL A 79 4.43 16.68 20.70
C VAL A 79 4.06 15.58 21.70
N ARG A 80 4.13 14.31 21.30
CA ARG A 80 3.81 13.17 22.19
C ARG A 80 4.84 12.96 23.30
N VAL A 81 6.09 13.35 23.07
CA VAL A 81 7.17 13.31 24.08
C VAL A 81 7.05 14.50 25.04
N VAL A 82 6.86 15.71 24.52
CA VAL A 82 6.73 16.93 25.35
C VAL A 82 5.49 16.85 26.25
N PHE A 83 4.38 16.32 25.72
CA PHE A 83 3.14 16.13 26.46
C PHE A 83 2.97 14.67 26.92
N PHE A 84 4.06 14.05 27.37
CA PHE A 84 4.13 12.64 27.75
C PHE A 84 2.90 12.11 28.53
N PRO A 85 2.46 12.71 29.65
CA PRO A 85 1.33 12.17 30.41
C PRO A 85 -0.03 12.30 29.69
N LEU A 86 -0.20 13.29 28.80
CA LEU A 86 -1.47 13.51 28.07
C LEU A 86 -1.70 12.46 26.97
N PHE A 87 -0.64 11.82 26.49
CA PHE A 87 -0.70 10.79 25.45
C PHE A 87 -0.55 9.36 26.00
N SER A 88 -0.96 9.12 27.24
CA SER A 88 -0.82 7.83 27.97
C SER A 88 -1.32 6.63 27.17
N ASN A 89 -2.51 6.71 26.58
CA ASN A 89 -3.09 5.63 25.78
C ASN A 89 -2.20 5.23 24.59
N TRP A 90 -1.57 6.20 23.93
CA TRP A 90 -0.68 5.93 22.80
C TRP A 90 0.64 5.32 23.28
N TRP A 91 1.21 5.84 24.36
CA TRP A 91 2.44 5.31 24.94
C TRP A 91 2.27 3.86 25.43
N ILE A 92 1.16 3.55 26.12
CA ILE A 92 0.85 2.20 26.60
C ILE A 92 0.69 1.21 25.43
N GLN A 93 0.13 1.63 24.30
CA GLN A 93 0.02 0.81 23.09
C GLN A 93 1.37 0.52 22.42
N VAL A 94 2.30 1.49 22.45
CA VAL A 94 3.60 1.38 21.78
C VAL A 94 4.64 0.65 22.63
N THR A 95 4.61 0.84 23.96
CA THR A 95 5.56 0.20 24.87
C THR A 95 4.87 -0.91 25.67
N SER A 96 4.31 -0.58 26.82
CA SER A 96 3.45 -1.39 27.69
C SER A 96 3.10 -0.55 28.92
N LEU A 97 2.07 -0.95 29.69
CA LEU A 97 1.70 -0.26 30.93
C LEU A 97 2.86 -0.19 31.93
N ARG A 98 3.64 -1.26 32.07
CA ARG A 98 4.78 -1.32 33.00
C ARG A 98 5.85 -0.29 32.62
N ILE A 99 6.24 -0.26 31.35
CA ILE A 99 7.26 0.67 30.85
C ILE A 99 6.75 2.12 30.93
N PHE A 100 5.47 2.35 30.66
CA PHE A 100 4.86 3.67 30.80
C PHE A 100 4.94 4.19 32.24
N VAL A 101 4.59 3.37 33.23
CA VAL A 101 4.68 3.75 34.65
C VAL A 101 6.14 3.98 35.06
N TRP A 102 7.07 3.14 34.60
CA TRP A 102 8.51 3.34 34.83
C TRP A 102 9.06 4.64 34.23
N LEU A 103 8.51 5.11 33.11
CA LEU A 103 8.92 6.38 32.49
C LEU A 103 8.23 7.61 33.12
N LEU A 104 7.13 7.40 33.84
CA LEU A 104 6.38 8.45 34.53
C LEU A 104 6.93 8.76 35.93
N LEU A 105 7.55 7.75 36.56
CA LEU A 105 8.04 7.75 37.95
C LEU A 105 9.53 8.09 38.01
#